data_AF-A0A5E4G0B6-F1
#
_entry.id   AF-A0A5E4G0B6-F1
#
_cell.length_a   1.000
_cell.length_b   1.000
_cell.length_c   1.000
_cell.angle_alpha   90.00
_cell.angle_beta   90.00
_cell.angle_gamma   90.00
#
_symmetry.space_group_name_H-M   'P 1'
#
loop_
_entity.id
_entity.type
_entity.pdbx_description
1 polymer ?
#
loop_
_entity_poly.entity_id
_entity_poly.type
_entity_poly.pdbx_seq_one_letter_code
_entity_poly.pdbx_strand_id
1 'polypeptide(L)'
;MLKASRLVQIYGDAWIPYRRIFTAQTAPRVPMNTKVSTLISASGRWDVPKNLALYYGRYAVKSGYWAALEYQNFALSHTSISTGSSSSQKLWKHIWKMKVPAKIQHFLWRFALNGISTKAVLFHRKIAMDVTCFCCSTSCETAIHALRDCPAIRPVM
;
A
#
# COMPACT_ATOMS: atom_id res chain seq x y z
N MET A 1 34.85 -13.42 21.37
CA MET A 1 34.14 -12.35 22.10
C MET A 1 32.75 -12.18 21.49
N LEU A 2 31.71 -12.71 22.14
CA LEU A 2 30.33 -12.64 21.63
C LEU A 2 29.77 -11.24 21.87
N LYS A 3 29.43 -10.53 20.78
CA LYS A 3 28.80 -9.22 20.81
C LYS A 3 27.47 -9.35 21.56
N ALA A 4 27.32 -8.65 22.68
CA ALA A 4 26.07 -8.64 23.44
C ALA A 4 24.93 -8.15 22.55
N SER A 5 24.15 -9.07 21.99
CA SER A 5 22.99 -8.77 21.17
C SER A 5 22.00 -7.97 22.01
N ARG A 6 21.77 -6.70 21.65
CA ARG A 6 20.72 -5.88 22.27
C ARG A 6 19.41 -6.64 22.15
N LEU A 7 18.80 -6.96 23.28
CA LEU A 7 17.56 -7.72 23.32
C LEU A 7 16.43 -6.81 22.83
N VAL A 8 15.92 -7.13 21.64
CA VAL A 8 14.86 -6.36 20.96
C VAL A 8 13.56 -6.44 21.78
N GLN A 9 12.99 -5.29 22.12
CA GLN A 9 11.69 -5.22 22.78
C GLN A 9 10.55 -5.29 21.76
N ILE A 10 9.43 -5.90 22.13
CA ILE A 10 8.24 -5.96 21.27
C ILE A 10 7.62 -4.57 21.13
N TYR A 11 7.52 -3.84 22.24
CA TYR A 11 6.94 -2.50 22.28
C TYR A 11 8.00 -1.48 22.72
N GLY A 12 8.14 -0.39 21.97
CA GLY A 12 9.02 0.74 22.36
C GLY A 12 10.45 0.71 21.85
N ASP A 13 10.82 -0.31 21.08
CA ASP A 13 12.13 -0.33 20.43
C ASP A 13 12.17 0.62 19.22
N ALA A 14 13.37 1.13 18.91
CA ALA A 14 13.60 2.18 17.91
C ALA A 14 13.31 1.72 16.47
N TRP A 15 13.19 0.42 16.23
CA TRP A 15 12.79 -0.14 14.93
C TRP A 15 11.30 0.10 14.62
N ILE A 16 10.48 0.47 15.61
CA ILE A 16 9.10 0.90 15.39
C ILE A 16 9.15 2.36 14.90
N PRO A 17 8.78 2.65 13.64
CA PRO A 17 8.85 4.01 13.09
C PRO A 17 8.02 4.97 13.95
N TYR A 18 8.65 6.02 14.48
CA TYR A 18 8.08 7.13 15.26
C TYR A 18 6.74 6.83 15.97
N ARG A 19 6.80 6.51 17.27
CA ARG A 19 5.65 6.29 18.18
C ARG A 19 4.50 7.32 18.11
N ARG A 20 4.77 8.54 17.62
CA ARG A 20 3.77 9.62 17.47
C ARG A 20 2.90 9.47 16.21
N ILE A 21 3.38 8.75 15.20
CA ILE A 21 2.72 8.58 13.90
C ILE A 21 2.10 7.17 13.81
N PHE A 22 2.79 6.18 14.38
CA PHE A 22 2.31 4.80 14.43
C PHE A 22 2.11 4.39 15.89
N THR A 23 0.84 4.30 16.30
CA THR A 23 0.47 3.65 17.56
C THR A 23 0.14 2.18 17.27
N ALA A 24 0.65 1.28 18.11
CA ALA A 24 0.21 -0.11 18.07
C ALA A 24 -1.31 -0.11 18.32
N GLN A 25 -2.08 -0.48 17.30
CA GLN A 25 -3.55 -0.48 17.37
C GLN A 25 -4.07 -1.55 18.34
N THR A 26 -3.27 -2.56 18.62
CA THR A 26 -3.54 -3.59 19.61
C THR A 26 -2.99 -3.18 20.97
N ALA A 27 -3.86 -3.18 21.98
CA ALA A 27 -3.45 -2.96 23.37
C ALA A 27 -2.35 -3.96 23.77
N PRO A 28 -1.33 -3.56 24.56
CA PRO A 28 -0.30 -4.47 25.02
C PRO A 28 -0.92 -5.62 25.82
N ARG A 29 -0.94 -6.82 25.25
CA ARG A 29 -1.43 -8.05 25.91
C ARG A 29 -0.37 -8.72 26.76
N VAL A 30 0.85 -8.25 26.63
CA VAL A 30 1.99 -8.64 27.43
C VAL A 30 2.61 -7.38 28.00
N PRO A 31 3.33 -7.49 29.13
CA PRO A 31 4.04 -6.37 29.71
C PRO A 31 4.89 -5.61 28.68
N MET A 32 4.94 -4.28 28.80
CA MET A 32 5.62 -3.41 27.83
C MET A 32 7.13 -3.70 27.68
N ASN A 33 7.72 -4.36 28.67
CA ASN A 33 9.12 -4.79 28.71
C ASN A 33 9.37 -6.18 28.08
N THR A 34 8.35 -6.81 27.49
CA THR A 34 8.48 -8.13 26.85
C THR A 34 9.44 -8.05 25.65
N LYS A 35 10.35 -9.03 25.55
CA LYS A 35 11.40 -9.10 24.52
C LYS A 35 11.02 -10.08 23.43
N VAL A 36 11.46 -9.84 22.19
CA VAL A 36 11.23 -10.75 21.06
C VAL A 36 11.85 -12.12 21.34
N SER A 37 12.97 -12.18 22.05
CA SER A 37 13.63 -13.44 22.43
C SER A 37 12.75 -14.36 23.27
N THR A 38 11.79 -13.84 24.02
CA THR A 38 10.89 -14.68 24.83
C THR A 38 9.80 -15.37 23.99
N LEU A 39 9.67 -14.98 22.72
CA LEU A 39 8.77 -15.59 21.74
C LEU A 39 9.46 -16.67 20.89
N ILE A 40 10.74 -16.90 21.10
CA ILE A 40 11.53 -17.87 20.36
C ILE A 40 11.83 -19.05 21.29
N SER A 41 11.47 -20.25 20.85
CA SER A 41 11.79 -21.52 21.50
C SER A 41 13.31 -21.73 21.57
N ALA A 42 13.77 -22.57 22.50
CA ALA A 42 15.17 -23.03 22.54
C ALA A 42 15.64 -23.66 21.20
N SER A 43 14.71 -24.12 20.36
CA SER A 43 14.97 -24.63 19.00
C SER A 43 15.22 -23.53 17.95
N GLY A 44 15.17 -22.25 18.32
CA GLY A 44 15.29 -21.11 17.39
C GLY A 44 14.03 -20.84 16.55
N ARG A 45 12.96 -21.62 16.74
CA ARG A 45 11.66 -21.41 16.08
C ARG A 45 10.75 -20.51 16.92
N TRP A 46 9.84 -19.80 16.29
CA TRP A 46 8.79 -19.08 16.99
C TRP A 46 7.94 -20.04 17.84
N ASP A 47 7.73 -19.69 19.10
CA ASP A 47 6.78 -20.36 19.98
C ASP A 47 5.37 -20.00 19.51
N VAL A 48 4.82 -20.85 18.64
CA VAL A 48 3.55 -20.59 17.95
C VAL A 48 2.43 -20.30 18.96
N PRO A 49 2.21 -21.08 20.04
CA PRO A 49 1.19 -20.74 21.04
C PRO A 49 1.36 -19.35 21.67
N LYS A 50 2.56 -18.97 22.08
CA LYS A 50 2.82 -17.64 22.67
C LYS A 50 2.67 -16.51 21.67
N ASN A 51 3.15 -16.72 20.44
CA ASN A 51 3.02 -15.77 19.35
C ASN A 51 1.55 -15.59 18.98
N LEU A 52 0.82 -16.69 18.85
CA LEU A 52 -0.61 -16.71 18.55
C LEU A 52 -1.42 -15.94 19.60
N ALA A 53 -1.10 -16.08 20.89
CA ALA A 53 -1.75 -15.35 21.98
C ALA A 53 -1.59 -13.82 21.88
N LEU A 54 -0.48 -13.33 21.30
CA LEU A 54 -0.28 -11.90 21.02
C LEU A 54 -1.22 -11.41 19.91
N TYR A 55 -1.48 -12.24 18.89
CA TYR A 55 -2.26 -11.87 17.72
C TYR A 55 -3.75 -12.27 17.79
N TYR A 56 -4.13 -13.19 18.68
CA TYR A 56 -5.51 -13.70 18.76
C TYR A 56 -6.43 -12.82 19.57
N GLY A 57 -6.91 -11.74 18.95
CA GLY A 57 -8.15 -11.08 19.35
C GLY A 57 -8.41 -9.88 18.47
N ARG A 58 -9.56 -9.90 17.79
CA ARG A 58 -10.09 -8.86 16.89
C ARG A 58 -9.29 -8.53 15.62
N TYR A 59 -8.45 -9.44 15.12
CA TYR A 59 -8.15 -9.47 13.68
C TYR A 59 -8.89 -10.66 13.06
N ALA A 60 -10.19 -10.48 12.81
CA ALA A 60 -10.86 -11.36 11.87
C ALA A 60 -10.36 -10.97 10.48
N VAL A 61 -9.93 -11.91 9.66
CA VAL A 61 -9.59 -11.66 8.24
C VAL A 61 -10.70 -10.85 7.54
N LYS A 62 -11.96 -11.03 7.98
CA LYS A 62 -13.11 -10.21 7.60
C LYS A 62 -12.94 -8.70 7.88
N SER A 63 -12.46 -8.25 9.04
CA SER A 63 -12.29 -6.81 9.31
C SER A 63 -11.14 -6.22 8.50
N GLY A 64 -10.06 -6.97 8.28
CA GLY A 64 -8.98 -6.56 7.39
C GLY A 64 -9.44 -6.48 5.93
N TYR A 65 -10.25 -7.44 5.48
CA TYR A 65 -10.90 -7.41 4.16
C TYR A 65 -11.87 -6.24 4.03
N TRP A 66 -12.68 -5.95 5.04
CA TRP A 66 -13.59 -4.79 5.04
C TRP A 66 -12.82 -3.47 5.07
N ALA A 67 -11.76 -3.34 5.85
CA ALA A 67 -10.91 -2.15 5.86
C ALA A 67 -10.15 -1.97 4.54
N ALA A 68 -9.71 -3.06 3.91
CA ALA A 68 -9.09 -3.03 2.58
C ALA A 68 -10.12 -2.69 1.49
N LEU A 69 -11.34 -3.24 1.58
CA LEU A 69 -12.47 -2.88 0.72
C LEU A 69 -12.88 -1.42 0.92
N GLU A 70 -12.90 -0.93 2.15
CA GLU A 70 -13.23 0.45 2.47
C GLU A 70 -12.16 1.40 1.96
N TYR A 71 -10.88 1.06 2.12
CA TYR A 71 -9.78 1.80 1.50
C TYR A 71 -9.86 1.75 -0.04
N GLN A 72 -10.21 0.60 -0.62
CA GLN A 72 -10.40 0.45 -2.06
C GLN A 72 -11.60 1.26 -2.55
N ASN A 73 -12.73 1.23 -1.84
CA ASN A 73 -13.94 2.00 -2.15
C ASN A 73 -13.72 3.49 -1.96
N PHE A 74 -12.94 3.90 -0.95
CA PHE A 74 -12.51 5.29 -0.74
C PHE A 74 -11.53 5.76 -1.81
N ALA A 75 -10.59 4.91 -2.22
CA ALA A 75 -9.71 5.18 -3.35
C ALA A 75 -10.49 5.30 -4.67
N LEU A 76 -11.58 4.52 -4.82
CA LEU A 76 -12.49 4.54 -5.96
C LEU A 76 -13.50 5.70 -5.92
N SER A 77 -13.94 6.18 -4.74
CA SER A 77 -14.85 7.32 -4.62
C SER A 77 -14.18 8.65 -4.99
N HIS A 78 -12.86 8.71 -4.79
CA HIS A 78 -12.00 9.81 -5.17
C HIS A 78 -11.56 9.79 -6.65
N THR A 79 -11.83 8.70 -7.36
CA THR A 79 -11.70 8.60 -8.81
C THR A 79 -13.10 8.42 -9.37
N SER A 80 -13.83 9.49 -9.61
CA SER A 80 -15.23 9.49 -10.06
C SER A 80 -15.43 8.66 -11.35
N ILE A 81 -15.56 7.35 -11.19
CA ILE A 81 -16.04 6.41 -12.19
C ILE A 81 -17.13 5.64 -11.47
N SER A 82 -18.33 6.19 -11.55
CA SER A 82 -19.56 5.58 -11.07
C SER A 82 -19.64 4.17 -11.65
N THR A 83 -19.59 3.16 -10.77
CA THR A 83 -19.68 1.72 -11.09
C THR A 83 -21.01 1.32 -11.75
N GLY A 84 -21.92 2.28 -12.00
CA GLY A 84 -23.20 2.11 -12.70
C GLY A 84 -23.28 2.76 -14.08
N SER A 85 -22.22 3.36 -14.63
CA SER A 85 -22.27 3.93 -15.98
C SER A 85 -21.97 2.88 -17.06
N SER A 86 -22.85 2.77 -18.05
CA SER A 86 -22.70 1.85 -19.19
C SER A 86 -21.37 2.03 -19.94
N SER A 87 -20.75 3.21 -19.87
CA SER A 87 -19.46 3.55 -20.46
C SER A 87 -18.28 2.78 -19.83
N SER A 88 -18.25 2.68 -18.49
CA SER A 88 -17.17 2.00 -17.76
C SER A 88 -17.17 0.51 -18.04
N GLN A 89 -18.35 -0.11 -18.08
CA GLN A 89 -18.49 -1.53 -18.44
C GLN A 89 -18.06 -1.81 -19.88
N LYS A 90 -18.35 -0.90 -20.82
CA LYS A 90 -17.88 -1.02 -22.21
C LYS A 90 -16.35 -0.93 -22.30
N LEU A 91 -15.74 -0.01 -21.55
CA LEU A 91 -14.28 0.14 -21.49
C LEU A 91 -13.61 -1.14 -20.96
N TRP A 92 -14.12 -1.72 -19.87
CA TRP A 92 -13.59 -2.98 -19.34
C TRP A 92 -13.69 -4.13 -20.34
N LYS A 93 -14.84 -4.28 -21.00
CA LYS A 93 -15.02 -5.28 -22.05
C LYS A 93 -14.02 -5.09 -23.20
N HIS A 94 -13.72 -3.84 -23.56
CA HIS A 94 -12.76 -3.55 -24.60
C HIS A 94 -11.34 -3.95 -24.16
N ILE A 95 -10.91 -3.54 -22.96
CA ILE A 95 -9.56 -3.82 -22.44
C ILE A 95 -9.29 -5.33 -22.38
N TRP A 96 -10.24 -6.12 -21.89
CA TRP A 96 -10.06 -7.58 -21.76
C TRP A 96 -10.13 -8.33 -23.09
N LYS A 97 -10.71 -7.73 -24.14
CA LYS A 97 -10.78 -8.34 -25.49
C LYS A 97 -9.57 -8.04 -26.37
N MET A 98 -8.67 -7.15 -25.95
CA MET A 98 -7.49 -6.80 -26.77
C MET A 98 -6.53 -7.99 -26.88
N LYS A 99 -6.04 -8.26 -28.09
CA LYS A 99 -5.01 -9.27 -28.37
C LYS A 99 -3.61 -8.76 -27.97
N VAL A 100 -3.43 -8.46 -26.69
CA VAL A 100 -2.16 -8.01 -26.10
C VAL A 100 -1.83 -8.89 -24.89
N PRO A 101 -0.55 -8.98 -24.47
CA PRO A 101 -0.19 -9.70 -23.25
C PRO A 101 -1.01 -9.22 -22.04
N ALA A 102 -1.37 -10.14 -21.14
CA ALA A 102 -2.17 -9.84 -19.95
C ALA A 102 -1.56 -8.71 -19.10
N LYS A 103 -0.22 -8.60 -19.06
CA LYS A 103 0.49 -7.51 -18.39
C LYS A 103 0.06 -6.13 -18.89
N ILE A 104 -0.18 -5.97 -20.20
CA ILE A 104 -0.63 -4.72 -20.81
C ILE A 104 -2.11 -4.47 -20.50
N GLN A 105 -2.95 -5.50 -20.53
CA GLN A 105 -4.37 -5.38 -20.15
C GLN A 105 -4.51 -4.90 -18.69
N HIS A 106 -3.77 -5.51 -17.77
CA HIS A 106 -3.72 -5.09 -16.37
C HIS A 106 -3.18 -3.66 -16.21
N PHE A 107 -2.15 -3.29 -16.97
CA PHE A 107 -1.63 -1.93 -16.97
C PHE A 107 -2.70 -0.92 -17.39
N LEU A 108 -3.42 -1.18 -18.48
CA LEU A 108 -4.48 -0.30 -18.99
C LEU A 108 -5.68 -0.20 -18.05
N TRP A 109 -6.04 -1.32 -17.40
CA TRP A 109 -7.06 -1.31 -16.36
C TRP A 109 -6.65 -0.42 -15.18
N ARG A 110 -5.41 -0.55 -14.69
CA ARG A 110 -4.87 0.34 -13.64
C ARG A 110 -4.75 1.78 -14.08
N PHE A 111 -4.34 2.02 -15.33
CA PHE A 111 -4.24 3.36 -15.92
C PHE A 111 -5.60 4.07 -15.91
N ALA A 112 -6.65 3.41 -16.40
CA ALA A 112 -8.00 3.96 -16.47
C ALA A 112 -8.60 4.24 -15.09
N LEU A 113 -8.18 3.51 -14.05
CA LEU A 113 -8.61 3.70 -12.66
C LEU A 113 -7.74 4.67 -11.86
N ASN A 114 -6.85 5.45 -12.51
CA ASN A 114 -5.86 6.30 -11.82
C ASN A 114 -5.05 5.52 -10.76
N GLY A 115 -4.83 4.22 -10.99
CA GLY A 115 -4.09 3.31 -10.12
C GLY A 115 -2.57 3.36 -10.30
N ILE A 116 -2.09 4.23 -11.20
CA ILE A 116 -0.67 4.53 -11.38
C ILE A 116 -0.29 5.63 -10.39
N SER A 117 0.80 5.43 -9.68
CA SER A 117 1.36 6.40 -8.75
C SER A 117 1.97 7.58 -9.51
N THR A 118 1.12 8.53 -9.89
CA THR A 118 1.53 9.83 -10.42
C THR A 118 1.41 10.88 -9.32
N LYS A 119 2.17 11.97 -9.37
CA LYS A 119 2.05 13.03 -8.36
C LYS A 119 0.65 13.62 -8.28
N ALA A 120 -0.08 13.75 -9.38
CA ALA A 120 -1.48 14.18 -9.34
C ALA A 120 -2.34 13.25 -8.48
N VAL A 121 -2.18 11.93 -8.62
CA VAL A 121 -2.90 10.93 -7.82
C VAL A 121 -2.43 10.94 -6.36
N LEU A 122 -1.13 11.05 -6.12
CA LEU A 122 -0.58 11.10 -4.76
C LEU A 122 -1.01 12.36 -4.01
N PHE A 123 -1.07 13.50 -4.70
CA PHE A 123 -1.59 14.76 -4.15
C PHE A 123 -3.08 14.66 -3.83
N HIS A 124 -3.86 14.02 -4.71
CA HIS A 124 -5.27 13.77 -4.45
C HIS A 124 -5.48 12.90 -3.20
N ARG A 125 -4.60 11.91 -2.99
CA ARG A 125 -4.58 11.05 -1.79
C ARG A 125 -3.94 11.71 -0.56
N LYS A 126 -3.56 12.99 -0.64
CA LYS A 126 -2.88 13.74 0.44
C LYS A 126 -1.55 13.12 0.89
N ILE A 127 -0.88 12.39 -0.01
CA ILE A 127 0.44 11.79 0.22
C ILE A 127 1.56 12.73 -0.28
N ALA A 128 1.35 13.37 -1.43
CA ALA A 128 2.30 14.34 -1.99
C ALA A 128 1.83 15.78 -1.73
N MET A 129 2.78 16.70 -1.56
CA MET A 129 2.50 18.14 -1.36
C MET A 129 2.47 18.94 -2.66
N ASP A 130 2.94 18.37 -3.77
CA ASP A 130 3.05 19.01 -5.07
C ASP A 130 2.64 18.04 -6.19
N VAL A 131 2.05 18.58 -7.25
CA VAL A 131 1.57 17.88 -8.44
C VAL A 131 2.54 17.98 -9.62
N THR A 132 3.57 18.82 -9.52
CA THR A 132 4.47 19.14 -10.64
C THR A 132 5.33 17.95 -11.03
N CYS A 133 5.35 17.61 -12.33
CA CYS A 133 6.10 16.47 -12.86
C CYS A 133 7.57 16.48 -12.43
N PHE A 134 8.04 15.34 -11.92
CA PHE A 134 9.45 15.19 -11.56
C PHE A 134 10.40 15.28 -12.76
N CYS A 135 9.96 14.84 -13.95
CA CYS A 135 10.84 14.77 -15.12
C CYS A 135 11.00 16.11 -15.84
N CYS A 136 9.90 16.87 -16.04
CA CYS A 136 9.95 18.14 -16.76
C CYS A 136 9.82 19.39 -15.88
N SER A 137 9.42 19.23 -14.62
CA SER A 137 9.21 20.33 -13.65
C SER A 137 8.30 21.47 -14.11
N THR A 138 7.50 21.26 -15.16
CA THR A 138 6.74 22.35 -15.82
C THR A 138 5.23 22.20 -15.66
N SER A 139 4.71 20.98 -15.77
CA SER A 139 3.26 20.71 -15.73
C SER A 139 2.89 19.64 -14.72
N CYS A 140 1.60 19.54 -14.40
CA CYS A 140 1.06 18.51 -13.50
C CYS A 140 1.36 17.09 -14.02
N GLU A 141 1.87 16.24 -13.13
CA GLU A 141 2.15 14.84 -13.41
C GLU A 141 0.85 14.02 -13.39
N THR A 142 0.14 14.03 -14.50
CA THR A 142 -0.97 13.10 -14.76
C THR A 142 -0.46 11.82 -15.39
N ALA A 143 -1.28 10.76 -15.40
CA ALA A 143 -0.88 9.49 -16.04
C ALA A 143 -0.61 9.66 -17.56
N ILE A 144 -1.35 10.54 -18.25
CA ILE A 144 -1.11 10.84 -19.67
C ILE A 144 0.19 11.64 -19.84
N HIS A 145 0.40 12.65 -18.99
CA HIS A 145 1.64 13.43 -19.03
C HIS A 145 2.86 12.52 -18.79
N ALA A 146 2.83 11.72 -17.74
CA ALA A 146 3.92 10.83 -17.36
C ALA A 146 4.22 9.71 -18.38
N LEU A 147 3.33 9.42 -19.33
CA LEU A 147 3.53 8.37 -20.34
C LEU A 147 3.71 8.89 -21.76
N ARG A 148 3.16 10.07 -22.09
CA ARG A 148 3.07 10.56 -23.47
C ARG A 148 3.45 12.03 -23.60
N ASP A 149 2.84 12.90 -22.80
CA ASP A 149 2.93 14.36 -23.05
C ASP A 149 4.14 15.01 -22.36
N CYS A 150 4.90 14.26 -21.55
CA CYS A 150 6.07 14.81 -20.89
C CYS A 150 7.22 15.02 -21.89
N PRO A 151 7.74 16.26 -22.03
CA PRO A 151 8.81 16.56 -22.98
C PRO A 151 10.13 15.88 -22.64
N ALA A 152 10.29 15.42 -21.39
CA ALA A 152 11.46 14.65 -20.96
C ALA A 152 11.42 13.19 -21.44
N ILE A 153 10.27 12.68 -21.90
CA ILE A 153 10.13 11.33 -22.42
C ILE A 153 10.60 11.33 -23.88
N ARG A 154 11.60 10.49 -24.16
CA ARG A 154 12.03 10.25 -25.54
C ARG A 154 11.00 9.36 -26.24
N PRO A 155 10.51 9.74 -27.44
CA PRO A 155 9.74 8.83 -28.25
C PRO A 155 10.61 7.62 -28.59
N VAL A 156 10.08 6.42 -28.37
CA VAL A 156 10.72 5.19 -28.85
C VAL A 156 10.38 5.10 -30.33
N MET A 157 11.36 5.41 -31.17
CA MET A 157 11.32 5.24 -32.62
C MET A 157 11.90 3.88 -33.00
#